data_AF-A0A8X8VZV5-F1
#
_entry.id   AF-A0A8X8VZV5-F1
#
_cell.length_a   1.000
_cell.length_b   1.000
_cell.length_c   1.000
_cell.angle_alpha   90.00
_cell.angle_beta   90.00
_cell.angle_gamma   90.00
#
_symmetry.space_group_name_H-M   'P 1'
#
loop_
_entity.id
_entity.type
_entity.pdbx_description
1 polymer ?
#
loop_
_entity_poly.entity_id
_entity_poly.type
_entity_poly.pdbx_seq_one_letter_code
_entity_poly.pdbx_strand_id
1 'polypeptide(L)'
;MQRSLAMNLVKKRQFRGRIVSPYDVFINHRGTDTKHTVATLLYDHLYRLRIRPFLDNKSMKAGDKLFDKIDKAIGGCKVGVAVFSPRYCDSYFCLHELALMMDLKRKVIPIFCDVKPSQLCLVDEGTMSRNEVARFRSALEEAKHTVGLDFDSLKCNWSDVVKNAANIVIESLAEIEYDELLLRNNNLSICKTPAFATPKFA
;
A
#
# COMPACT_ATOMS: atom_id res chain seq x y z
N MET A 1 19.14 -14.58 -10.35
CA MET A 1 20.13 -13.48 -10.24
C MET A 1 19.49 -12.15 -9.82
N GLN A 2 18.37 -11.73 -10.42
CA GLN A 2 17.67 -10.46 -10.12
C GLN A 2 17.07 -10.37 -8.69
N ARG A 3 16.47 -11.45 -8.16
CA ARG A 3 15.92 -11.52 -6.79
C ARG A 3 16.94 -11.22 -5.68
N SER A 4 18.18 -11.71 -5.82
CA SER A 4 19.25 -11.48 -4.85
C SER A 4 19.71 -10.02 -4.84
N LEU A 5 19.68 -9.36 -6.01
CA LEU A 5 20.09 -7.96 -6.13
C LEU A 5 19.06 -7.02 -5.48
N ALA A 6 17.76 -7.27 -5.71
CA ALA A 6 16.66 -6.51 -5.12
C ALA A 6 16.66 -6.58 -3.58
N MET A 7 16.84 -7.77 -3.01
CA MET A 7 16.96 -7.97 -1.56
C MET A 7 18.21 -7.30 -0.96
N ASN A 8 19.31 -7.24 -1.72
CA ASN A 8 20.51 -6.52 -1.32
C ASN A 8 20.34 -4.99 -1.41
N LEU A 9 19.53 -4.45 -2.33
CA LEU A 9 19.23 -3.02 -2.42
C LEU A 9 18.40 -2.54 -1.23
N VAL A 10 17.39 -3.31 -0.80
CA VAL A 10 16.60 -3.02 0.41
C VAL A 10 17.49 -3.03 1.66
N LYS A 11 18.40 -3.99 1.79
CA LYS A 11 19.39 -4.06 2.90
C LYS A 11 20.41 -2.93 2.86
N LYS A 12 20.74 -2.39 1.67
CA LYS A 12 21.73 -1.32 1.45
C LYS A 12 21.12 0.08 1.50
N ARG A 13 19.99 0.31 2.19
CA ARG A 13 19.48 1.67 2.49
C ARG A 13 20.49 2.48 3.33
N GLN A 14 21.58 2.90 2.70
CA GLN A 14 22.35 4.08 3.07
C GLN A 14 21.72 5.25 2.33
N PHE A 15 21.21 6.18 3.13
CA PHE A 15 20.53 7.41 2.72
C PHE A 15 21.27 8.15 1.60
N ARG A 16 20.57 8.41 0.49
CA ARG A 16 20.87 9.53 -0.41
C ARG A 16 19.64 10.43 -0.49
N GLY A 17 19.87 11.72 -0.26
CA GLY A 17 18.85 12.75 -0.06
C GLY A 17 17.75 12.75 -1.11
N ARG A 18 16.54 12.43 -0.66
CA ARG A 18 15.27 12.73 -1.31
C ARG A 18 14.32 13.19 -0.21
N ILE A 19 13.32 14.00 -0.53
CA ILE A 19 12.15 14.14 0.34
C ILE A 19 11.51 12.74 0.37
N VAL A 20 11.93 11.93 1.33
CA VAL A 20 11.44 10.56 1.48
C VAL A 20 10.03 10.71 2.05
N SER A 21 9.02 10.23 1.32
CA SER A 21 7.68 10.06 1.90
C SER A 21 7.81 9.47 3.31
N PRO A 22 7.09 9.99 4.32
CA PRO A 22 7.23 9.52 5.70
C PRO A 22 6.91 8.03 5.87
N TYR A 23 6.13 7.46 4.95
CA TYR A 23 5.64 6.08 5.04
C TYR A 23 5.96 5.29 3.76
N ASP A 24 6.42 4.06 3.93
CA ASP A 24 6.62 3.11 2.84
C ASP A 24 5.32 2.33 2.57
N VAL A 25 4.56 2.03 3.62
CA VAL A 25 3.37 1.16 3.62
C VAL A 25 2.20 1.85 4.31
N PHE A 26 1.00 1.78 3.74
CA PHE A 26 -0.25 2.16 4.40
C PHE A 26 -1.04 0.90 4.76
N ILE A 27 -1.47 0.76 6.01
CA ILE A 27 -2.28 -0.37 6.48
C ILE A 27 -3.70 0.14 6.72
N ASN A 28 -4.60 -0.28 5.84
CA ASN A 28 -6.01 0.04 5.85
C ASN A 28 -6.78 -1.12 6.52
N HIS A 29 -7.57 -0.81 7.55
CA HIS A 29 -8.24 -1.82 8.36
C HIS A 29 -9.52 -1.27 9.01
N ARG A 30 -10.37 -2.17 9.51
CA ARG A 30 -11.48 -1.81 10.40
C ARG A 30 -11.06 -1.95 11.87
N GLY A 31 -10.79 -0.81 12.52
CA GLY A 31 -10.33 -0.80 13.92
C GLY A 31 -11.28 -1.45 14.93
N THR A 32 -12.59 -1.42 14.69
CA THR A 32 -13.58 -2.01 15.61
C THR A 32 -13.68 -3.53 15.55
N ASP A 33 -13.22 -4.15 14.46
CA ASP A 33 -13.37 -5.60 14.25
C ASP A 33 -12.27 -6.39 14.93
N THR A 34 -11.21 -5.70 15.32
CA THR A 34 -9.99 -6.35 15.71
C THR A 34 -9.40 -5.57 16.90
N LYS A 35 -9.50 -6.13 18.12
CA LYS A 35 -8.85 -5.58 19.32
C LYS A 35 -7.39 -6.05 19.45
N HIS A 36 -7.03 -7.15 18.78
CA HIS A 36 -5.67 -7.63 18.52
C HIS A 36 -5.60 -8.07 17.06
N THR A 37 -4.93 -7.28 16.22
CA THR A 37 -5.24 -7.27 14.78
C THR A 37 -4.04 -7.72 13.98
N VAL A 38 -4.29 -8.42 12.86
CA VAL A 38 -3.25 -8.68 11.85
C VAL A 38 -2.58 -7.35 11.47
N ALA A 39 -3.36 -6.26 11.35
CA ALA A 39 -2.84 -4.92 11.05
C ALA A 39 -1.83 -4.40 12.11
N THR A 40 -2.12 -4.59 13.40
CA THR A 40 -1.30 -4.14 14.53
C THR A 40 0.00 -4.93 14.62
N LEU A 41 -0.09 -6.26 14.49
CA LEU A 41 1.06 -7.15 14.49
C LEU A 41 1.95 -6.92 13.27
N LEU A 42 1.33 -6.73 12.10
CA LEU A 42 2.02 -6.39 10.85
C LEU A 42 2.73 -5.04 10.97
N TYR A 43 2.05 -4.01 11.52
CA TYR A 43 2.67 -2.72 11.79
C TYR A 43 3.94 -2.88 12.64
N ASP A 44 3.84 -3.58 13.77
CA ASP A 44 4.98 -3.74 14.68
C ASP A 44 6.10 -4.57 14.04
N HIS A 45 5.76 -5.57 13.22
CA HIS A 45 6.72 -6.39 12.51
C HIS A 45 7.48 -5.58 11.45
N LEU A 46 6.76 -4.86 10.58
CA LEU A 46 7.35 -3.98 9.55
C LEU A 46 8.23 -2.89 10.18
N TYR A 47 7.76 -2.27 11.27
CA TYR A 47 8.50 -1.25 12.00
C TYR A 47 9.84 -1.79 12.54
N ARG A 48 9.85 -2.99 13.11
CA ARG A 48 11.10 -3.66 13.56
C ARG A 48 12.06 -3.93 12.40
N LEU A 49 11.54 -4.16 11.20
CA LEU A 49 12.32 -4.33 9.97
C LEU A 49 12.75 -2.99 9.33
N ARG A 50 12.53 -1.85 10.00
CA ARG A 50 12.86 -0.49 9.50
C ARG A 50 12.11 -0.09 8.23
N ILE A 51 11.00 -0.76 7.94
CA ILE A 51 9.99 -0.32 6.99
C ILE A 51 9.06 0.62 7.75
N ARG A 52 8.60 1.71 7.13
CA ARG A 52 7.81 2.74 7.81
C ARG A 52 6.32 2.55 7.51
N PRO A 53 5.57 1.77 8.30
CA PRO A 53 4.14 1.64 8.13
C PRO A 53 3.38 2.85 8.68
N PHE A 54 2.25 3.16 8.06
CA PHE A 54 1.18 3.96 8.62
C PHE A 54 0.03 3.03 9.01
N LEU A 55 -0.46 3.20 10.24
CA LEU A 55 -1.70 2.61 10.74
C LEU A 55 -2.39 3.69 11.56
N ASP A 56 -3.63 4.03 11.19
CA ASP A 56 -4.43 5.12 11.75
C ASP A 56 -4.39 5.17 13.30
N ASN A 57 -4.71 4.06 13.98
CA ASN A 57 -4.77 4.00 15.45
C ASN A 57 -3.40 4.10 16.16
N LYS A 58 -2.29 3.99 15.43
CA LYS A 58 -0.91 4.08 15.96
C LYS A 58 -0.16 5.33 15.50
N SER A 59 -0.53 5.86 14.34
CA SER A 59 0.24 6.89 13.63
C SER A 59 -0.37 8.29 13.76
N MET A 60 -1.66 8.36 14.11
CA MET A 60 -2.37 9.59 14.42
C MET A 60 -2.03 10.08 15.83
N LYS A 61 -1.94 11.40 15.99
CA LYS A 61 -1.72 12.12 17.25
C LYS A 61 -2.95 12.97 17.55
N ALA A 62 -3.13 13.32 18.83
CA ALA A 62 -4.16 14.29 19.21
C ALA A 62 -3.97 15.61 18.45
N GLY A 63 -5.04 16.10 17.81
CA GLY A 63 -5.04 17.31 16.99
C GLY A 63 -4.78 17.08 15.50
N ASP A 64 -4.44 15.88 15.05
CA ASP A 64 -4.35 15.58 13.62
C ASP A 64 -5.73 15.58 12.96
N LYS A 65 -5.84 16.23 11.80
CA LYS A 65 -7.02 16.12 10.94
C LYS A 65 -7.02 14.76 10.25
N LEU A 66 -8.11 14.01 10.45
CA LEU A 66 -8.22 12.61 10.02
C LEU A 66 -7.93 12.42 8.53
N PHE A 67 -8.74 13.07 7.66
CA PHE A 67 -8.57 13.00 6.21
C PHE A 67 -7.22 13.55 5.75
N ASP A 68 -6.84 14.76 6.17
CA ASP A 68 -5.58 15.39 5.72
C ASP A 68 -4.35 14.50 5.97
N LYS A 69 -4.29 13.81 7.11
CA LYS A 69 -3.13 12.98 7.46
C LYS A 69 -3.18 11.61 6.79
N ILE A 70 -4.36 10.99 6.72
CA ILE A 70 -4.55 9.71 6.04
C ILE A 70 -4.28 9.84 4.54
N ASP A 71 -4.86 10.85 3.89
CA ASP A 71 -4.70 11.07 2.45
C ASP A 71 -3.24 11.38 2.09
N LYS A 72 -2.54 12.16 2.94
CA LYS A 72 -1.09 12.38 2.79
C LYS A 72 -0.28 11.11 2.98
N ALA A 73 -0.65 10.25 3.92
CA ALA A 73 0.04 8.99 4.14
C ALA A 73 -0.15 8.03 2.96
N ILE A 74 -1.38 7.92 2.43
CA ILE A 74 -1.70 7.15 1.22
C ILE A 74 -1.00 7.75 -0.01
N GLY A 75 -0.95 9.08 -0.14
CA GLY A 75 -0.24 9.78 -1.20
C GLY A 75 1.27 9.58 -1.17
N GLY A 76 1.82 9.32 0.01
CA GLY A 76 3.24 9.06 0.20
C GLY A 76 3.64 7.59 0.10
N CYS A 77 2.76 6.64 0.43
CA CYS A 77 3.13 5.23 0.47
C CYS A 77 3.37 4.65 -0.94
N LYS A 78 4.05 3.52 -1.02
CA LYS A 78 4.21 2.76 -2.29
C LYS A 78 3.30 1.53 -2.31
N VAL A 79 3.14 0.92 -1.15
CA VAL A 79 2.37 -0.31 -0.95
C VAL A 79 1.24 -0.03 0.03
N GLY A 80 0.04 -0.49 -0.32
CA GLY A 80 -1.12 -0.55 0.57
C GLY A 80 -1.34 -1.99 1.03
N VAL A 81 -1.71 -2.18 2.29
CA VAL A 81 -2.23 -3.46 2.79
C VAL A 81 -3.66 -3.24 3.24
N ALA A 82 -4.62 -3.90 2.59
CA ALA A 82 -6.03 -3.84 2.94
C ALA A 82 -6.41 -5.09 3.73
N VAL A 83 -6.65 -4.93 5.03
CA VAL A 83 -7.08 -6.03 5.92
C VAL A 83 -8.60 -6.04 5.96
N PHE A 84 -9.20 -6.83 5.09
CA PHE A 84 -10.65 -7.04 5.04
C PHE A 84 -11.09 -7.90 6.22
N SER A 85 -12.13 -7.44 6.91
CA SER A 85 -12.74 -8.08 8.08
C SER A 85 -14.28 -8.00 7.97
N PRO A 86 -15.05 -8.70 8.82
CA PRO A 86 -16.50 -8.83 8.64
C PRO A 86 -17.28 -7.52 8.50
N ARG A 87 -16.90 -6.44 9.20
CA ARG A 87 -17.55 -5.11 9.12
C ARG A 87 -16.68 -4.07 8.43
N TYR A 88 -15.73 -4.51 7.60
CA TYR A 88 -14.89 -3.62 6.82
C TYR A 88 -15.73 -2.75 5.88
N CYS A 89 -16.66 -3.37 5.14
CA CYS A 89 -17.49 -2.67 4.15
C CYS A 89 -18.54 -1.74 4.78
N ASP A 90 -18.76 -1.84 6.10
CA ASP A 90 -19.66 -0.94 6.84
C ASP A 90 -18.96 0.39 7.19
N SER A 91 -17.68 0.56 6.86
CA SER A 91 -16.90 1.76 7.18
C SER A 91 -16.68 2.58 5.93
N TYR A 92 -17.31 3.76 5.89
CA TYR A 92 -17.01 4.77 4.88
C TYR A 92 -15.51 5.07 4.80
N PHE A 93 -14.83 5.21 5.95
CA PHE A 93 -13.39 5.48 5.98
C PHE A 93 -12.57 4.35 5.37
N CYS A 94 -12.87 3.09 5.67
CA CYS A 94 -12.12 1.97 5.11
C CYS A 94 -12.27 1.91 3.58
N LEU A 95 -13.50 2.11 3.09
CA LEU A 95 -13.81 2.14 1.66
C LEU A 95 -13.16 3.34 0.95
N HIS A 96 -13.17 4.50 1.59
CA HIS A 96 -12.51 5.71 1.08
C HIS A 96 -10.99 5.50 0.95
N GLU A 97 -10.35 4.95 1.98
CA GLU A 97 -8.92 4.65 1.99
C GLU A 97 -8.54 3.64 0.90
N LEU A 98 -9.30 2.55 0.75
CA LEU A 98 -9.08 1.55 -0.30
C LEU A 98 -9.17 2.18 -1.69
N ALA A 99 -10.24 2.91 -1.94
CA ALA A 99 -10.44 3.63 -3.20
C ALA A 99 -9.30 4.62 -3.47
N LEU A 100 -8.85 5.37 -2.45
CA LEU A 100 -7.76 6.33 -2.62
C LEU A 100 -6.44 5.64 -2.93
N MET A 101 -6.14 4.49 -2.31
CA MET A 101 -4.96 3.70 -2.67
C MET A 101 -4.99 3.26 -4.14
N MET A 102 -6.15 2.81 -4.63
CA MET A 102 -6.31 2.36 -6.01
C MET A 102 -6.27 3.50 -7.02
N ASP A 103 -6.91 4.64 -6.73
CA ASP A 103 -6.84 5.83 -7.58
C ASP A 103 -5.41 6.34 -7.76
N LEU A 104 -4.62 6.30 -6.67
CA LEU A 104 -3.21 6.68 -6.69
C LEU A 104 -2.30 5.54 -7.18
N LYS A 105 -2.88 4.45 -7.69
CA LYS A 105 -2.18 3.28 -8.24
C LYS A 105 -1.13 2.70 -7.30
N ARG A 106 -1.44 2.69 -6.00
CA ARG A 106 -0.62 1.99 -5.00
C ARG A 106 -0.73 0.50 -5.24
N LYS A 107 0.36 -0.24 -5.03
CA LYS A 107 0.30 -1.69 -5.04
C LYS A 107 -0.45 -2.15 -3.80
N VAL A 108 -1.67 -2.66 -3.95
CA VAL A 108 -2.53 -3.12 -2.85
C VAL A 108 -2.34 -4.62 -2.64
N ILE A 109 -2.09 -5.02 -1.38
CA ILE A 109 -2.02 -6.41 -0.94
C ILE A 109 -3.24 -6.68 -0.06
N PRO A 110 -4.22 -7.47 -0.52
CA PRO A 110 -5.38 -7.81 0.27
C PRO A 110 -5.07 -8.94 1.28
N ILE A 111 -5.59 -8.80 2.49
CA ILE A 111 -5.63 -9.85 3.51
C ILE A 111 -7.09 -10.05 3.90
N PHE A 112 -7.64 -11.23 3.63
CA PHE A 112 -9.02 -11.57 3.93
C PHE A 112 -9.08 -12.28 5.29
N CYS A 113 -9.39 -11.53 6.34
CA CYS A 113 -9.47 -12.01 7.72
C CYS A 113 -10.92 -12.39 8.07
N ASP A 114 -11.18 -13.68 8.21
CA ASP A 114 -12.51 -14.24 8.54
C ASP A 114 -13.63 -13.84 7.57
N VAL A 115 -13.24 -13.47 6.34
CA VAL A 115 -14.15 -13.09 5.24
C VAL A 115 -13.65 -13.71 3.95
N LYS A 116 -14.56 -13.98 3.03
CA LYS A 116 -14.26 -14.35 1.64
C LYS A 116 -14.35 -13.13 0.74
N PRO A 117 -13.61 -13.08 -0.39
CA PRO A 117 -13.74 -12.01 -1.38
C PRO A 117 -15.18 -11.76 -1.83
N SER A 118 -15.97 -12.83 -2.03
CA SER A 118 -17.38 -12.72 -2.43
C SER A 118 -18.29 -12.03 -1.40
N GLN A 119 -17.86 -11.94 -0.15
CA GLN A 119 -18.59 -11.25 0.92
C GLN A 119 -18.29 -9.74 0.96
N LEU A 120 -17.35 -9.25 0.14
CA LEU A 120 -17.05 -7.82 0.04
C LEU A 120 -18.11 -7.12 -0.82
N CYS A 121 -19.13 -6.55 -0.18
CA CYS A 121 -20.17 -5.79 -0.87
C CYS A 121 -20.37 -4.41 -0.23
N LEU A 122 -20.55 -3.40 -1.08
CA LEU A 122 -20.95 -2.07 -0.63
C LEU A 122 -22.44 -2.09 -0.30
N VAL A 123 -22.79 -1.70 0.93
CA VAL A 123 -24.15 -1.37 1.33
C VAL A 123 -24.26 0.15 1.36
N ASP A 124 -25.13 0.71 0.52
CA ASP A 124 -25.39 2.16 0.49
C ASP A 124 -26.80 2.42 1.03
N GLU A 125 -26.86 3.11 2.17
CA GLU A 125 -28.11 3.52 2.84
C GLU A 125 -28.62 4.88 2.32
N GLY A 126 -28.06 5.41 1.23
CA GLY A 126 -28.45 6.66 0.60
C GLY A 126 -27.67 7.89 1.09
N THR A 127 -26.60 7.67 1.87
CA THR A 127 -25.74 8.74 2.39
C THR A 127 -24.63 9.15 1.42
N MET A 128 -24.34 8.32 0.43
CA MET A 128 -23.21 8.51 -0.49
C MET A 128 -23.64 9.12 -1.82
N SER A 129 -22.77 9.93 -2.42
CA SER A 129 -22.96 10.39 -3.78
C SER A 129 -22.78 9.24 -4.79
N ARG A 130 -23.40 9.37 -5.97
CA ARG A 130 -23.23 8.40 -7.07
C ARG A 130 -21.77 8.13 -7.43
N ASN A 131 -20.94 9.17 -7.37
CA ASN A 131 -19.51 9.07 -7.67
C ASN A 131 -18.77 8.24 -6.61
N GLU A 132 -19.08 8.43 -5.32
CA GLU A 132 -18.49 7.64 -4.25
C GLU A 132 -18.91 6.18 -4.33
N VAL A 133 -20.19 5.92 -4.60
CA VAL A 133 -20.71 4.55 -4.77
C VAL A 133 -19.99 3.84 -5.91
N ALA A 134 -19.84 4.49 -7.07
CA ALA A 134 -19.12 3.92 -8.21
C ALA A 134 -17.64 3.65 -7.87
N ARG A 135 -16.98 4.62 -7.24
CA ARG A 135 -15.58 4.54 -6.83
C ARG A 135 -15.34 3.39 -5.85
N PHE A 136 -16.17 3.25 -4.83
CA PHE A 136 -16.02 2.20 -3.81
C PHE A 136 -16.34 0.82 -4.38
N ARG A 137 -17.36 0.69 -5.25
CA ARG A 137 -17.65 -0.57 -5.94
C ARG A 137 -16.49 -1.00 -6.82
N SER A 138 -15.92 -0.08 -7.60
CA SER A 138 -14.74 -0.36 -8.43
C SER A 138 -13.58 -0.86 -7.57
N ALA A 139 -13.32 -0.20 -6.44
CA ALA A 139 -12.22 -0.54 -5.56
C ALA A 139 -12.40 -1.93 -4.90
N LEU A 140 -13.60 -2.23 -4.40
CA LEU A 140 -13.91 -3.56 -3.87
C LEU A 140 -13.79 -4.64 -4.95
N GLU A 141 -14.25 -4.37 -6.17
CA GLU A 141 -14.21 -5.34 -7.26
C GLU A 141 -12.78 -5.66 -7.71
N GLU A 142 -11.91 -4.64 -7.79
CA GLU A 142 -10.48 -4.84 -8.03
C GLU A 142 -9.83 -5.65 -6.89
N ALA A 143 -10.16 -5.34 -5.64
CA ALA A 143 -9.61 -6.05 -4.48
C ALA A 143 -10.00 -7.54 -4.47
N LYS A 144 -11.23 -7.90 -4.86
CA LYS A 144 -11.67 -9.30 -4.96
C LYS A 144 -10.88 -10.12 -5.97
N HIS A 145 -10.42 -9.48 -7.04
CA HIS A 145 -9.67 -10.11 -8.12
C HIS A 145 -8.15 -9.98 -7.94
N THR A 146 -7.72 -9.35 -6.85
CA THR A 146 -6.30 -9.25 -6.49
C THR A 146 -5.92 -10.43 -5.61
N VAL A 147 -4.83 -11.11 -5.97
CA VAL A 147 -4.30 -12.22 -5.17
C VAL A 147 -3.89 -11.71 -3.79
N GLY A 148 -4.44 -12.33 -2.75
CA GLY A 148 -4.23 -11.94 -1.35
C GLY A 148 -3.84 -13.10 -0.45
N LEU A 149 -3.88 -12.82 0.85
CA LEU A 149 -3.74 -13.82 1.90
C LEU A 149 -5.11 -14.10 2.52
N ASP A 150 -5.50 -15.37 2.56
CA ASP A 150 -6.64 -15.81 3.36
C ASP A 150 -6.19 -16.10 4.80
N PHE A 151 -6.94 -15.62 5.77
CA PHE A 151 -6.64 -15.81 7.18
C PHE A 151 -7.91 -16.12 7.98
N ASP A 152 -7.94 -17.30 8.60
CA ASP A 152 -8.96 -17.71 9.56
C ASP A 152 -8.37 -17.56 10.96
N SER A 153 -8.88 -16.61 11.74
CA SER A 153 -8.32 -16.25 13.04
C SER A 153 -8.46 -17.35 14.11
N LEU A 154 -9.34 -18.33 13.87
CA LEU A 154 -9.57 -19.47 14.76
C LEU A 154 -8.69 -20.68 14.40
N LYS A 155 -8.26 -20.81 13.14
CA LYS A 155 -7.52 -21.98 12.65
C LYS A 155 -6.06 -21.69 12.30
N CYS A 156 -5.75 -20.49 11.85
CA CYS A 156 -4.44 -20.15 11.31
C CYS A 156 -3.50 -19.57 12.38
N ASN A 157 -2.20 -19.69 12.12
CA ASN A 157 -1.18 -19.12 12.99
C ASN A 157 -0.97 -17.62 12.69
N TRP A 158 -1.16 -16.78 13.72
CA TRP A 158 -1.00 -15.33 13.64
C TRP A 158 0.41 -14.87 13.25
N SER A 159 1.46 -15.57 13.71
CA SER A 159 2.84 -15.25 13.33
C SER A 159 3.06 -15.50 11.84
N ASP A 160 2.48 -16.55 11.29
CA ASP A 160 2.72 -16.94 9.90
C ASP A 160 2.05 -15.97 8.93
N VAL A 161 0.80 -15.58 9.17
CA VAL A 161 0.14 -14.55 8.34
C VAL A 161 0.90 -13.23 8.39
N VAL A 162 1.42 -12.82 9.55
CA VAL A 162 2.19 -11.58 9.70
C VAL A 162 3.53 -11.66 8.94
N LYS A 163 4.25 -12.78 9.05
CA LYS A 163 5.51 -12.99 8.32
C LYS A 163 5.28 -13.04 6.81
N ASN A 164 4.25 -13.75 6.37
CA ASN A 164 3.90 -13.86 4.95
C ASN A 164 3.52 -12.49 4.37
N ALA A 165 2.66 -11.74 5.06
CA ALA A 165 2.28 -10.39 4.66
C ALA A 165 3.51 -9.46 4.60
N ALA A 166 4.38 -9.50 5.61
CA ALA A 166 5.59 -8.70 5.62
C ALA A 166 6.54 -9.04 4.47
N ASN A 167 6.71 -10.33 4.13
CA ASN A 167 7.53 -10.76 3.01
C ASN A 167 6.99 -10.24 1.68
N ILE A 168 5.67 -10.35 1.43
CA ILE A 168 5.04 -9.83 0.20
C ILE A 168 5.22 -8.30 0.11
N VAL A 169 5.09 -7.59 1.24
CA VAL A 169 5.34 -6.14 1.30
C VAL A 169 6.79 -5.81 0.93
N ILE A 170 7.77 -6.54 1.47
CA ILE A 170 9.20 -6.34 1.19
C ILE A 170 9.49 -6.57 -0.29
N GLU A 171 9.00 -7.68 -0.85
CA GLU A 171 9.17 -8.02 -2.26
C GLU A 171 8.54 -6.94 -3.15
N SER A 172 7.32 -6.51 -2.82
CA SER A 172 6.62 -5.45 -3.54
C SER A 172 7.37 -4.12 -3.52
N LEU A 173 7.93 -3.72 -2.37
CA LEU A 173 8.74 -2.52 -2.26
C LEU A 173 10.03 -2.61 -3.09
N ALA A 174 10.67 -3.78 -3.08
CA ALA A 174 11.91 -4.02 -3.83
C ALA A 174 11.67 -3.98 -5.35
N GLU A 175 10.56 -4.54 -5.82
CA GLU A 175 10.12 -4.48 -7.22
C GLU A 175 9.87 -3.03 -7.66
N ILE A 176 9.11 -2.26 -6.88
CA ILE A 176 8.81 -0.85 -7.20
C ILE A 176 10.10 -0.02 -7.24
N GLU A 177 11.02 -0.24 -6.29
CA GLU A 177 12.32 0.46 -6.29
C GLU A 177 13.17 0.10 -7.52
N TYR A 178 13.15 -1.16 -7.95
CA TYR A 178 13.85 -1.61 -9.15
C TYR A 178 13.29 -0.96 -10.41
N ASP A 179 11.96 -0.93 -10.56
CA ASP A 179 11.29 -0.31 -11.71
C ASP A 179 11.56 1.20 -11.77
N GLU A 180 11.52 1.89 -10.62
CA GLU A 180 11.89 3.32 -10.54
C GLU A 180 13.34 3.58 -10.96
N LEU A 181 14.26 2.66 -10.64
CA LEU A 181 15.67 2.77 -11.04
C LEU A 181 15.84 2.57 -12.55
N LEU A 182 15.16 1.58 -13.14
CA LEU A 182 15.16 1.36 -14.58
C LEU A 182 14.62 2.57 -15.35
N LEU A 183 13.49 3.13 -14.91
CA LEU A 183 12.91 4.33 -15.53
C LEU A 183 13.86 5.53 -15.45
N ARG A 184 14.54 5.75 -14.32
CA ARG A 184 15.53 6.83 -14.20
C ARG A 184 16.72 6.64 -15.13
N ASN A 185 17.23 5.42 -15.23
CA ASN A 185 18.39 5.14 -16.09
C ASN A 185 18.04 5.30 -17.57
N ASN A 186 16.83 4.91 -17.97
CA ASN A 186 16.33 5.09 -19.34
C ASN A 186 16.07 6.57 -19.68
N ASN A 187 15.56 7.36 -18.73
CA ASN A 187 15.39 8.80 -18.97
C ASN A 187 16.75 9.53 -19.03
N LEU A 188 17.74 9.09 -18.25
CA LEU A 188 19.08 9.68 -18.26
C LEU A 188 19.86 9.36 -19.54
N SER A 189 19.59 8.22 -20.20
CA SER A 189 20.19 7.89 -21.50
C SER A 189 19.55 8.66 -22.67
N ILE A 190 18.26 8.99 -22.59
CA ILE A 190 17.58 9.84 -23.60
C ILE A 190 18.08 11.29 -23.54
N CYS A 191 18.39 11.83 -22.36
CA CYS A 191 18.92 13.20 -22.21
C CYS A 191 20.39 13.38 -22.66
N LYS A 192 21.05 12.34 -23.17
CA LYS A 192 22.46 12.36 -23.62
C LYS A 192 22.66 12.39 -25.13
N THR A 193 21.61 12.59 -25.94
CA THR A 193 21.82 12.86 -27.37
C THR A 193 22.49 14.22 -27.54
N PRO A 194 23.72 14.31 -28.12
CA PRO A 194 24.31 15.59 -28.45
C PRO A 194 23.45 16.22 -29.55
N ALA A 195 23.06 17.49 -29.36
CA ALA A 195 22.61 18.29 -30.49
C ALA A 195 23.76 18.32 -31.51
N PHE A 196 23.57 17.65 -32.65
CA PHE A 196 24.48 17.75 -33.78
C PHE A 196 24.51 19.21 -34.21
N ALA A 197 25.61 19.89 -33.89
CA ALA A 197 25.93 21.19 -34.46
C ALA A 197 26.05 21.02 -35.98
N THR A 198 25.24 21.75 -36.73
CA THR A 198 25.39 21.84 -38.18
C THR A 198 26.71 22.54 -38.51
N PRO A 199 27.49 22.05 -39.50
CA PRO A 199 28.63 22.81 -39.98
C PRO A 199 28.12 23.99 -40.79
N LYS A 200 28.46 25.22 -40.39
CA LYS A 200 28.43 26.36 -41.28
C LYS A 200 29.53 26.14 -42.33
N PHE A 201 29.13 25.87 -43.56
CA PHE A 201 30.00 26.06 -44.72
C PHE A 201 29.84 27.50 -45.19
N ALA A 202 31.01 28.13 -45.39
CA ALA A 202 31.35 29.44 -45.95
C ALA A 202 30.23 30.39 -46.37
#